data_AF-V5AZT5-F1
#
_entry.id   AF-V5AZT5-F1
#
_cell.length_a   1.000
_cell.length_b   1.000
_cell.length_c   1.000
_cell.angle_alpha   90.00
_cell.angle_beta   90.00
_cell.angle_gamma   90.00
#
_symmetry.space_group_name_H-M   'P 1'
#
loop_
_entity.id
_entity.type
_entity.pdbx_description
1 polymer ?
#
loop_
_entity_poly.entity_id
_entity_poly.type
_entity_poly.pdbx_seq_one_letter_code
_entity_poly.pdbx_strand_id
1 'polypeptide(L)' 'MEDLRERIRKRGAENEEVLQRRLRTAEEELRFVEENPTFFSHIILNKDLDAAYEELLRVFNEAFLRCNMSKLERNSE' A
#
# COMPACT_ATOMS: atom_id res chain seq x y z
N MET A 1 5.23 -3.80 -12.85
CA MET A 1 5.55 -5.09 -12.19
C MET A 1 7.02 -5.24 -11.84
N GLU A 2 7.95 -4.64 -12.58
CA GLU A 2 9.39 -4.77 -12.33
C GLU A 2 9.83 -4.24 -10.96
N ASP A 3 9.37 -3.04 -10.57
CA ASP A 3 9.66 -2.45 -9.24
C ASP A 3 9.20 -3.34 -8.08
N LEU A 4 8.03 -3.99 -8.22
CA LEU A 4 7.48 -4.90 -7.21
C LEU A 4 8.36 -6.16 -7.09
N ARG A 5 8.81 -6.70 -8.22
CA ARG A 5 9.71 -7.85 -8.27
C ARG A 5 11.03 -7.56 -7.57
N GLU A 6 11.63 -6.40 -7.83
CA GLU A 6 12.87 -5.99 -7.16
C GLU A 6 12.69 -5.86 -5.65
N ARG A 7 11.59 -5.24 -5.20
CA ARG A 7 11.29 -5.09 -3.76
C ARG A 7 11.09 -6.44 -3.07
N ILE A 8 10.41 -7.41 -3.70
CA ILE A 8 10.24 -8.75 -3.15
C ILE A 8 11.58 -9.49 -3.06
N ARG A 9 12.44 -9.37 -4.09
CA ARG A 9 13.79 -9.95 -4.08
C ARG A 9 14.66 -9.36 -2.97
N LYS A 10 14.68 -8.02 -2.82
CA LYS A 10 15.43 -7.33 -1.75
C LYS A 10 15.00 -7.74 -0.33
N ARG A 11 13.75 -8.21 -0.16
CA ARG A 11 13.24 -8.70 1.13
C ARG A 11 13.62 -10.16 1.44
N GLY A 12 14.48 -10.79 0.64
CA GLY A 12 14.96 -12.14 0.88
C GLY A 12 14.03 -13.23 0.36
N ALA A 13 13.33 -13.00 -0.75
CA ALA A 13 12.67 -14.10 -1.45
C ALA A 13 13.74 -15.00 -2.11
N GLU A 14 14.18 -16.04 -1.40
CA GLU A 14 15.27 -16.94 -1.82
C GLU A 14 14.90 -17.89 -2.96
N ASN A 15 13.60 -18.05 -3.27
CA ASN A 15 13.11 -18.99 -4.29
C ASN A 15 12.25 -18.29 -5.35
N GLU A 16 12.56 -18.51 -6.63
CA GLU A 16 11.83 -17.96 -7.79
C GLU A 16 10.36 -18.43 -7.82
N GLU A 17 10.03 -19.63 -7.34
CA GLU A 17 8.63 -20.09 -7.24
C GLU A 17 7.80 -19.21 -6.28
N VAL A 18 8.40 -18.82 -5.14
CA VAL A 18 7.75 -17.95 -4.15
C VAL A 18 7.56 -16.55 -4.74
N LEU A 19 8.56 -16.05 -5.48
CA LEU A 19 8.47 -14.77 -6.18
C LEU A 19 7.33 -14.78 -7.22
N GLN A 20 7.28 -15.80 -8.07
CA GLN A 20 6.24 -15.93 -9.10
C GLN A 20 4.85 -16.06 -8.48
N ARG A 21 4.70 -16.81 -7.37
CA ARG A 21 3.42 -16.89 -6.66
C ARG A 21 2.97 -15.53 -6.14
N ARG A 22 3.88 -14.76 -5.51
CA ARG A 22 3.57 -13.42 -4.99
C ARG A 22 3.22 -12.43 -6.10
N LEU A 23 3.93 -12.47 -7.23
CA LEU A 23 3.64 -11.60 -8.37
C LEU A 23 2.25 -11.90 -8.97
N ARG A 24 1.90 -13.19 -9.14
CA ARG A 24 0.59 -13.59 -9.62
C ARG A 24 -0.54 -13.11 -8.71
N THR A 25 -0.38 -13.27 -7.40
CA THR A 25 -1.34 -12.75 -6.41
C THR A 25 -1.47 -11.23 -6.53
N ALA A 26 -0.37 -10.50 -6.69
CA ALA A 26 -0.42 -9.05 -6.86
C ALA A 26 -1.15 -8.63 -8.16
N GLU A 27 -0.99 -9.37 -9.27
CA GLU A 27 -1.75 -9.11 -10.51
C GLU A 27 -3.25 -9.35 -10.33
N GLU A 28 -3.62 -10.43 -9.64
CA GLU A 28 -5.01 -10.74 -9.30
C GLU A 28 -5.65 -9.65 -8.42
N GLU A 29 -4.92 -9.19 -7.40
CA GLU A 29 -5.38 -8.11 -6.52
C GLU A 29 -5.53 -6.77 -7.26
N LEU A 30 -4.60 -6.43 -8.15
CA LEU A 30 -4.69 -5.20 -8.97
C LEU A 30 -5.88 -5.26 -9.92
N ARG A 31 -6.10 -6.40 -10.58
CA ARG A 31 -7.29 -6.60 -11.43
C ARG A 31 -8.57 -6.49 -10.61
N PHE A 32 -8.61 -7.05 -9.40
CA PHE A 32 -9.76 -6.92 -8.52
C PHE A 32 -10.07 -5.46 -8.18
N VAL A 33 -9.05 -4.62 -7.95
CA VAL A 33 -9.22 -3.18 -7.72
C VAL A 33 -9.81 -2.48 -8.95
N GLU A 34 -9.34 -2.82 -10.16
CA GLU A 34 -9.87 -2.27 -11.42
C GLU A 34 -11.32 -2.69 -11.66
N GLU A 35 -11.66 -3.95 -11.39
CA GLU A 35 -13.02 -4.49 -11.52
C GLU A 35 -13.97 -3.96 -10.45
N ASN A 36 -13.46 -3.57 -9.28
CA ASN A 36 -14.25 -3.13 -8.13
C ASN A 36 -13.80 -1.74 -7.64
N PRO A 37 -13.99 -0.67 -8.44
CA PRO A 37 -13.44 0.66 -8.17
C PRO A 37 -13.98 1.32 -6.89
N THR A 38 -15.11 0.84 -6.35
CA THR A 38 -15.74 1.36 -5.13
C THR A 38 -15.46 0.50 -3.89
N PHE A 39 -14.74 -0.62 -4.02
CA PHE A 39 -14.49 -1.53 -2.90
C PHE A 39 -13.53 -0.92 -1.86
N PHE A 40 -12.47 -0.28 -2.33
CA PHE A 40 -11.53 0.46 -1.49
C PHE A 40 -11.90 1.93 -1.43
N SER A 41 -11.90 2.51 -0.23
CA SER A 41 -12.21 3.93 -0.05
C SER A 41 -11.09 4.87 -0.51
N HIS A 42 -9.84 4.37 -0.55
CA HIS A 42 -8.67 5.13 -0.95
C HIS A 42 -7.58 4.20 -1.49
N ILE A 43 -6.78 4.68 -2.45
CA ILE A 43 -5.67 3.93 -3.05
C ILE A 43 -4.41 4.78 -2.93
N ILE A 44 -3.35 4.24 -2.32
CA ILE A 44 -2.07 4.92 -2.11
C ILE A 44 -1.00 4.28 -2.98
N LEU A 45 -0.33 5.08 -3.81
CA LEU A 45 0.74 4.61 -4.68
C LEU A 45 2.11 4.81 -4.03
N ASN A 46 2.70 3.74 -3.50
CA ASN A 46 4.01 3.77 -2.83
C ASN A 46 5.19 3.83 -3.83
N LYS A 47 5.33 4.98 -4.51
CA LYS A 47 6.48 5.34 -5.35
C LYS A 47 7.63 5.89 -4.50
N ASP A 48 7.30 6.82 -3.61
CA ASP A 48 8.20 7.43 -2.63
C ASP A 48 7.67 7.14 -1.23
N LEU A 49 8.56 6.73 -0.32
CA LEU A 49 8.15 6.26 1.01
C LEU A 49 7.58 7.39 1.85
N ASP A 50 8.24 8.56 1.85
CA ASP A 50 7.84 9.71 2.64
C ASP A 50 6.51 10.25 2.13
N ALA A 51 6.36 10.43 0.81
CA ALA A 51 5.12 10.88 0.21
C ALA A 51 3.94 9.92 0.47
N ALA A 52 4.16 8.60 0.35
CA ALA A 52 3.13 7.61 0.62
C ALA A 52 2.73 7.57 2.10
N TYR A 53 3.69 7.79 3.00
CA TYR A 53 3.44 7.87 4.43
C TYR A 53 2.66 9.13 4.81
N GLU A 54 3.00 10.28 4.25
CA GLU A 54 2.24 11.52 4.43
C GLU A 54 0.81 11.41 3.87
N GLU A 55 0.63 10.75 2.72
CA GLU A 55 -0.69 10.44 2.18
C GLU A 55 -1.50 9.54 3.12
N LEU A 56 -0.88 8.48 3.64
CA LEU A 56 -1.49 7.59 4.62
C LEU A 56 -1.98 8.36 5.85
N LEU A 57 -1.10 9.15 6.47
CA LEU A 57 -1.45 9.95 7.65
C LEU A 57 -2.60 10.92 7.38
N ARG A 58 -2.64 11.52 6.18
CA ARG A 58 -3.73 12.40 5.77
C ARG A 58 -5.07 11.64 5.73
N VAL A 59 -5.11 10.51 5.04
CA VAL A 59 -6.32 9.67 4.89
C VAL A 59 -6.84 9.22 6.26
N PHE A 60 -5.95 8.78 7.15
CA PHE A 60 -6.32 8.38 8.51
C PHE A 60 -6.83 9.55 9.35
N ASN A 61 -6.17 10.71 9.29
CA ASN A 61 -6.62 11.89 10.02
C ASN A 61 -7.99 12.38 9.55
N GLU A 62 -8.26 12.34 8.24
CA GLU A 62 -9.59 12.64 7.70
C GLU A 62 -10.65 11.65 8.20
N ALA A 63 -10.32 10.34 8.24
CA ALA A 63 -11.20 9.34 8.81
C ALA A 63 -11.46 9.58 10.31
N PHE A 64 -10.43 9.94 11.07
CA PHE A 64 -10.54 10.19 12.51
C PHE A 64 -11.42 11.39 12.81
N LEU A 65 -11.27 12.48 12.06
CA LEU A 65 -12.12 13.66 12.18
C LEU A 65 -13.60 13.32 11.89
N ARG A 66 -13.88 12.49 10.86
CA ARG A 66 -15.24 12.01 10.57
C ARG A 66 -15.84 11.20 11.73
N CYS A 67 -15.00 10.51 12.49
CA CYS A 67 -15.38 9.74 13.67
C CYS A 67 -15.25 10.52 14.99
N ASN A 68 -15.03 11.83 14.93
CA ASN A 68 -14.87 12.70 16.10
C ASN A 68 -13.72 12.28 17.05
N MET A 69 -12.66 11.68 16.49
CA MET A 69 -11.44 11.30 17.20
C MET A 69 -10.34 12.35 16.99
N SER A 70 -9.39 12.44 17.93
CA SER A 70 -8.22 13.30 17.80
C SER A 70 -7.30 12.84 16.67
N LYS A 71 -6.57 13.77 16.04
CA LYS A 71 -5.59 13.45 14.99
C LYS A 71 -4.47 12.57 15.54
N LEU A 72 -3.86 11.78 14.67
CA LEU A 72 -2.59 11.11 14.93
C LEU A 72 -1.50 12.17 15.07
N GLU A 73 -0.90 12.25 16.25
CA GLU A 73 0.27 13.10 16.49
C GLU A 73 1.51 12.40 15.91
N ARG A 74 2.31 13.11 15.12
CA ARG A 74 3.65 12.64 14.76
C ARG A 74 4.53 12.82 15.99
N ASN A 75 4.90 11.71 16.63
CA ASN A 75 6.05 11.73 17.53
C ASN A 75 7.25 12.17 16.70
N SER A 76 7.75 13.37 16.99
CA SER A 76 8.96 13.90 16.37
C SER A 76 10.14 13.26 17.10
N GLU A 77 10.77 12.26 16.49
CA GLU A 77 12.13 11.84 16.87
C GLU A 77 13.16 12.70 16.13
#